data_AF-A0A5J4PE08-F1
#
_entry.id   AF-A0A5J4PE08-F1
#
_cell.length_a   1.000
_cell.length_b   1.000
_cell.length_c   1.000
_cell.angle_alpha   90.00
_cell.angle_beta   90.00
_cell.angle_gamma   90.00
#
_symmetry.space_group_name_H-M   'P 1'
#
loop_
_entity.id
_entity.type
_entity.pdbx_description
1 polymer ?
#
loop_
_entity_poly.entity_id
_entity_poly.type
_entity_poly.pdbx_seq_one_letter_code
_entity_poly.pdbx_strand_id
1 'polypeptide(L)'
;ASGLPYDKVFPRIGVTAKWIWSIYLGLTGIIIALLLLGGMTPFDSICHSFSAAATGGYSTKQASIAYYNSPYIYYVISVFTIISGTNFTLLLLFVNGKFRKFFQDAELKWYLTSILLFTVIITIGLNHTTSLGLEESFRKAFFQVATLHTSTGFVADDYMAWEPVLWGLLVVIMIIGGCAGSTAGGFKCIRMLILTKISGNEFKRIIHPNAVLPVKVNKQIVSSNIVSGVL
;
A
#
# COMPACT_ATOMS: atom_id res chain seq x y z
N ALA A 1 -0.89 -18.82 -13.61
CA ALA A 1 0.00 -17.66 -13.77
C ALA A 1 -0.81 -16.49 -14.36
N SER A 2 -1.42 -15.67 -13.50
CA SER A 2 -2.32 -14.56 -13.87
C SER A 2 -1.63 -13.21 -13.61
N GLY A 3 -0.61 -12.91 -14.40
CA GLY A 3 0.05 -11.60 -14.41
C GLY A 3 -0.30 -10.87 -15.70
N LEU A 4 -0.83 -9.65 -15.58
CA LEU A 4 -0.83 -8.67 -16.68
C LEU A 4 0.57 -8.64 -17.32
N PRO A 5 0.70 -8.37 -18.64
CA PRO A 5 2.00 -8.21 -19.25
C PRO A 5 2.68 -7.01 -18.59
N TYR A 6 3.55 -7.30 -17.61
CA TYR A 6 4.49 -6.32 -17.11
C TYR A 6 5.30 -5.86 -18.31
N ASP A 7 5.29 -4.56 -18.59
CA ASP A 7 6.22 -3.96 -19.53
C ASP A 7 7.61 -4.48 -19.14
N LYS A 8 8.23 -5.28 -20.00
CA LYS A 8 9.59 -5.76 -19.80
C LYS A 8 10.49 -4.53 -19.90
N VAL A 9 10.73 -3.88 -18.75
CA VAL A 9 11.48 -2.62 -18.70
C VAL A 9 12.93 -2.82 -19.16
N PHE A 10 13.47 -4.05 -19.04
CA PHE A 10 14.78 -4.40 -19.61
C PHE A 10 14.83 -5.84 -20.15
N PRO A 11 15.56 -6.09 -21.25
CA PRO A 11 15.64 -7.39 -21.93
C PRO A 11 16.46 -8.45 -21.16
N ARG A 12 17.13 -8.10 -20.06
CA ARG A 12 17.95 -9.03 -19.26
C ARG A 12 17.49 -9.06 -17.80
N ILE A 13 16.97 -10.21 -17.36
CA ILE A 13 16.46 -10.46 -16.00
C ILE A 13 17.49 -10.08 -14.92
N GLY A 14 18.78 -10.39 -15.16
CA GLY A 14 19.85 -10.06 -14.23
C GLY A 14 20.11 -8.57 -14.02
N VAL A 15 19.81 -7.72 -15.02
CA VAL A 15 19.96 -6.26 -14.88
C VAL A 15 18.83 -5.71 -14.03
N THR A 16 17.58 -6.13 -14.30
CA THR A 16 16.41 -5.72 -13.52
C THR A 16 16.53 -6.13 -12.05
N ALA A 17 17.01 -7.35 -11.77
CA ALA A 17 17.22 -7.83 -10.40
C ALA A 17 18.22 -6.96 -9.62
N LYS A 18 19.35 -6.57 -10.24
CA LYS A 18 20.34 -5.68 -9.61
C LYS A 18 19.74 -4.32 -9.25
N TRP A 19 18.92 -3.76 -10.13
CA TRP A 19 18.25 -2.49 -9.85
C TRP A 19 17.22 -2.58 -8.73
N ILE A 20 16.39 -3.63 -8.73
CA ILE A 20 15.42 -3.85 -7.64
C ILE A 20 16.15 -3.99 -6.30
N TRP A 21 17.25 -4.74 -6.27
CA TRP A 21 18.06 -4.91 -5.07
C TRP A 21 18.68 -3.59 -4.60
N SER A 22 19.18 -2.76 -5.53
CA SER A 22 19.70 -1.43 -5.21
C SER A 22 18.64 -0.51 -4.61
N ILE A 23 17.41 -0.51 -5.13
CA ILE A 23 16.30 0.26 -4.57
C ILE A 23 15.92 -0.27 -3.18
N TYR A 24 15.84 -1.58 -3.01
CA TYR A 24 15.52 -2.20 -1.73
C TYR A 24 16.55 -1.83 -0.64
N LEU A 25 17.84 -1.91 -0.95
CA LEU A 25 18.90 -1.49 -0.04
C LEU A 25 18.86 0.02 0.24
N GLY A 26 18.65 0.84 -0.78
CA GLY A 26 18.54 2.29 -0.61
C GLY A 26 17.38 2.66 0.30
N LEU A 27 16.21 2.06 0.08
CA LEU A 27 15.03 2.26 0.91
C LEU A 27 15.28 1.83 2.36
N THR A 28 15.85 0.63 2.55
CA THR A 28 16.19 0.10 3.88
C THR A 28 17.18 1.01 4.62
N GLY A 29 18.25 1.45 3.94
CA GLY A 29 19.25 2.35 4.54
C GLY A 29 18.67 3.69 4.98
N ILE A 30 17.77 4.26 4.17
CA ILE A 30 17.07 5.51 4.52
C ILE A 30 16.15 5.29 5.74
N ILE A 31 15.42 4.17 5.80
CA ILE A 31 14.58 3.84 6.96
C ILE A 31 15.43 3.72 8.23
N ILE A 32 16.56 2.99 8.17
CA ILE A 32 17.48 2.84 9.31
C ILE A 32 17.91 4.20 9.84
N ALA A 33 18.38 5.09 8.95
CA ALA A 33 18.84 6.42 9.33
C ALA A 33 17.73 7.25 9.98
N LEU A 34 16.51 7.22 9.42
CA LEU A 34 15.39 7.96 9.96
C LEU A 34 14.91 7.40 11.30
N LEU A 35 14.89 6.08 11.50
CA LEU A 35 14.52 5.45 12.77
C LEU A 35 15.54 5.72 13.88
N LEU A 36 16.83 5.74 13.54
CA LEU A 36 17.90 6.16 14.44
C LEU A 36 17.71 7.62 14.89
N LEU A 37 17.38 8.53 13.97
CA LEU A 37 17.05 9.93 14.30
C LEU A 37 15.78 10.04 15.15
N GLY A 38 14.88 9.06 15.04
CA GLY A 38 13.68 8.95 15.88
C GLY A 38 13.95 8.44 17.30
N GLY A 39 15.20 8.12 17.65
CA GLY A 39 15.60 7.66 18.97
C GLY A 39 15.46 6.15 19.20
N MET A 40 15.24 5.35 18.15
CA MET A 40 15.30 3.90 18.26
C MET A 40 16.73 3.42 18.49
N THR A 41 16.90 2.31 19.22
CA THR A 41 18.21 1.67 19.34
C THR A 41 18.71 1.22 17.96
N PRO A 42 20.03 1.16 17.72
CA PRO A 42 20.54 0.72 16.41
C PRO A 42 20.06 -0.67 16.00
N PHE A 43 19.97 -1.59 16.96
CA PHE A 43 19.48 -2.93 16.72
C PHE A 43 18.00 -2.93 16.32
N ASP A 44 17.14 -2.24 17.08
CA ASP A 44 15.71 -2.17 16.77
C ASP A 44 15.45 -1.45 15.43
N SER A 45 16.20 -0.39 15.14
CA SER A 45 16.11 0.36 13.87
C SER A 45 16.39 -0.53 12.67
N ILE A 46 17.45 -1.35 12.75
CA ILE A 46 17.81 -2.29 11.67
C ILE A 46 16.73 -3.36 11.51
N CYS A 47 16.31 -4.02 12.60
CA CYS A 47 15.30 -5.06 12.54
C CYS A 47 13.95 -4.54 12.01
N HIS A 48 13.48 -3.39 12.48
CA HIS A 48 12.25 -2.77 12.00
C HIS A 48 12.37 -2.29 10.55
N SER A 49 13.53 -1.77 10.12
CA SER A 49 13.72 -1.37 8.74
C SER A 49 13.61 -2.55 7.77
N PHE A 50 14.19 -3.71 8.10
CA PHE A 50 14.08 -4.91 7.27
C PHE A 50 12.63 -5.41 7.19
N SER A 51 11.95 -5.38 8.33
CA SER A 51 10.54 -5.76 8.42
C SER A 51 9.62 -4.81 7.65
N ALA A 52 9.84 -3.49 7.73
CA ALA A 52 9.08 -2.48 7.00
C ALA A 52 9.35 -2.56 5.48
N ALA A 53 10.62 -2.67 5.09
CA ALA A 53 11.02 -2.75 3.69
C ALA A 53 10.46 -3.99 2.99
N ALA A 54 10.47 -5.15 3.68
CA ALA A 54 9.93 -6.41 3.19
C ALA A 54 8.42 -6.57 3.42
N THR A 55 7.74 -5.58 4.01
CA THR A 55 6.32 -5.64 4.37
C THR A 55 5.97 -6.86 5.25
N GLY A 56 6.82 -7.18 6.23
CA GLY A 56 6.73 -8.39 7.05
C GLY A 56 6.12 -8.25 8.45
N GLY A 57 6.11 -7.06 9.05
CA GLY A 57 5.43 -6.79 10.33
C GLY A 57 6.11 -7.26 11.60
N TYR A 58 7.21 -8.02 11.49
CA TYR A 58 7.99 -8.47 12.64
C TYR A 58 8.57 -7.29 13.43
N SER A 59 8.52 -7.43 14.75
CA SER A 59 8.98 -6.45 15.72
C SER A 59 9.85 -7.11 16.78
N THR A 60 10.88 -6.40 17.27
CA THR A 60 11.68 -6.82 18.42
C THR A 60 10.97 -6.59 19.76
N LYS A 61 9.91 -5.77 19.75
CA LYS A 61 9.08 -5.45 20.92
C LYS A 61 7.72 -6.14 20.84
N GLN A 62 7.22 -6.60 21.98
CA GLN A 62 5.91 -7.26 22.08
C GLN A 62 4.76 -6.36 21.62
N ALA A 63 4.81 -5.08 21.98
CA ALA A 63 3.81 -4.08 21.58
C ALA A 63 4.04 -3.52 20.16
N SER A 64 4.82 -4.19 19.32
CA SER A 64 5.16 -3.68 17.98
C SER A 64 5.74 -2.26 18.03
N ILE A 65 5.35 -1.38 17.11
CA ILE A 65 5.75 0.03 17.08
C ILE A 65 5.07 0.85 18.18
N ALA A 66 3.96 0.37 18.77
CA ALA A 66 3.28 1.01 19.89
C ALA A 66 4.21 1.25 21.10
N TYR A 67 5.25 0.41 21.27
CA TYR A 67 6.26 0.56 22.33
C TYR A 67 6.95 1.94 22.32
N TYR A 68 7.20 2.52 21.15
CA TYR A 68 7.97 3.76 21.04
C TYR A 68 7.14 5.02 21.25
N ASN A 69 5.81 4.92 21.14
CA ASN A 69 4.82 5.99 21.30
C ASN A 69 5.27 7.37 20.76
N SER A 70 6.00 7.36 19.64
CA SER A 70 6.60 8.54 19.05
C SER A 70 5.87 8.88 17.76
N PRO A 71 5.26 10.08 17.65
CA PRO A 71 4.53 10.46 16.44
C PRO A 71 5.40 10.39 15.19
N TYR A 72 6.68 10.77 15.33
CA TYR A 72 7.65 10.76 14.25
C TYR A 72 7.88 9.34 13.69
N ILE A 73 8.05 8.34 14.56
CA ILE A 73 8.29 6.95 14.16
C ILE A 73 7.07 6.38 13.42
N TYR A 74 5.85 6.71 13.87
CA TYR A 74 4.65 6.28 13.16
C TYR A 74 4.63 6.82 11.73
N TYR A 75 4.83 8.13 11.53
CA TYR A 75 4.83 8.70 10.19
C TYR A 75 5.93 8.14 9.29
N VAL A 76 7.15 7.98 9.82
CA VAL A 76 8.27 7.38 9.06
C VAL A 76 7.88 5.98 8.60
N ILE A 77 7.46 5.10 9.51
CA ILE A 77 7.13 3.72 9.15
C ILE A 77 5.96 3.68 8.17
N SER A 78 4.88 4.44 8.40
CA SER A 78 3.72 4.46 7.49
C SER A 78 4.09 4.90 6.08
N VAL A 79 4.89 5.97 5.93
CA VAL A 79 5.29 6.47 4.60
C VAL A 79 6.15 5.42 3.90
N PHE A 80 7.11 4.82 4.60
CA PHE A 80 8.01 3.84 4.00
C PHE A 80 7.34 2.50 3.70
N THR A 81 6.39 2.04 4.53
CA THR A 81 5.58 0.86 4.20
C THR A 81 4.72 1.12 2.98
N ILE A 82 4.13 2.32 2.85
CA ILE A 82 3.37 2.70 1.66
C ILE A 82 4.26 2.64 0.42
N ILE A 83 5.48 3.18 0.50
CA ILE A 83 6.45 3.16 -0.60
C ILE A 83 6.84 1.71 -0.95
N SER A 84 7.17 0.87 0.04
CA SER A 84 7.46 -0.56 -0.17
C SER A 84 6.29 -1.34 -0.77
N GLY A 85 5.05 -0.94 -0.44
CA GLY A 85 3.83 -1.50 -1.00
C GLY A 85 3.55 -1.09 -2.44
N THR A 86 4.29 -0.13 -3.01
CA THR A 86 4.19 0.24 -4.42
C THR A 86 4.96 -0.71 -5.33
N ASN A 87 4.69 -0.65 -6.63
CA ASN A 87 5.37 -1.47 -7.63
C ASN A 87 6.85 -1.07 -7.76
N PHE A 88 7.78 -2.00 -7.50
CA PHE A 88 9.23 -1.76 -7.59
C PHE A 88 9.69 -1.30 -8.98
N THR A 89 9.01 -1.74 -10.03
CA THR A 89 9.27 -1.28 -11.40
C THR A 89 8.90 0.19 -11.60
N LEU A 90 7.84 0.64 -10.92
CA LEU A 90 7.41 2.03 -10.95
C LEU A 90 8.36 2.92 -10.14
N LEU A 91 8.80 2.44 -8.97
CA LEU A 91 9.87 3.04 -8.17
C LEU A 91 11.16 3.24 -8.99
N LEU A 92 11.52 2.26 -9.81
CA LEU A 92 12.65 2.36 -10.72
C LEU A 92 12.47 3.44 -11.79
N LEU A 93 11.26 3.65 -12.30
CA LEU A 93 10.97 4.75 -13.22
C LEU A 93 11.07 6.11 -12.52
N PHE A 94 10.71 6.18 -11.24
CA PHE A 94 10.85 7.38 -10.41
C PHE A 94 12.33 7.75 -10.23
N VAL A 95 13.18 6.79 -9.85
CA VAL A 95 14.63 7.01 -9.67
C VAL A 95 15.30 7.42 -10.99
N ASN A 96 14.84 6.91 -12.13
CA ASN A 96 15.32 7.30 -13.46
C ASN A 96 14.76 8.64 -13.98
N GLY A 97 14.10 9.44 -13.13
CA GLY A 97 13.60 10.79 -13.47
C GLY A 97 12.32 10.82 -14.30
N LYS A 98 11.64 9.69 -14.52
CA LYS A 98 10.41 9.61 -15.33
C LYS A 98 9.15 9.83 -14.47
N PHE A 99 9.15 10.89 -13.67
CA PHE A 99 8.08 11.24 -12.71
C PHE A 99 6.68 11.28 -13.33
N ARG A 100 6.55 11.74 -14.58
CA ARG A 100 5.27 11.81 -15.28
C ARG A 100 4.63 10.44 -15.45
N LYS A 101 5.41 9.38 -15.71
CA LYS A 101 4.88 8.01 -15.85
C LYS A 101 4.47 7.43 -14.49
N PHE A 102 5.24 7.75 -13.44
CA PHE A 102 4.93 7.35 -12.06
C PHE A 102 3.56 7.87 -11.61
N PHE A 103 3.32 9.18 -11.71
CA PHE A 103 2.06 9.79 -11.30
C PHE A 103 0.90 9.60 -12.28
N GLN A 104 1.13 9.08 -13.49
CA GLN A 104 0.05 8.78 -14.43
C GLN A 104 -0.49 7.35 -14.29
N ASP A 105 0.21 6.50 -13.54
CA ASP A 105 -0.17 5.12 -13.34
C ASP A 105 -1.51 5.01 -12.58
N ALA A 106 -2.44 4.26 -13.16
CA ALA A 106 -3.78 4.09 -12.62
C ALA A 106 -3.81 3.22 -11.36
N GLU A 107 -2.89 2.25 -11.24
CA GLU A 107 -2.79 1.39 -10.07
C GLU A 107 -2.26 2.18 -8.88
N LEU A 108 -1.17 2.94 -9.06
CA LEU A 108 -0.61 3.79 -8.01
C LEU A 108 -1.64 4.81 -7.51
N LYS A 109 -2.36 5.48 -8.43
CA LYS A 109 -3.41 6.43 -8.05
C LYS A 109 -4.50 5.77 -7.23
N TRP A 110 -4.98 4.61 -7.65
CA TRP A 110 -6.03 3.89 -6.94
C TRP A 110 -5.57 3.47 -5.55
N TYR A 111 -4.34 2.94 -5.44
CA TYR A 111 -3.71 2.58 -4.17
C TYR A 111 -3.55 3.77 -3.19
N LEU A 112 -3.05 4.90 -3.67
CA LEU A 112 -2.92 6.09 -2.81
C LEU A 112 -4.29 6.67 -2.42
N THR A 113 -5.25 6.64 -3.35
CA THR A 113 -6.62 7.11 -3.10
C THR A 113 -7.35 6.21 -2.10
N SER A 114 -7.18 4.89 -2.18
CA SER A 114 -7.78 3.95 -1.23
C SER A 114 -7.21 4.16 0.17
N ILE A 115 -5.89 4.27 0.32
CA ILE A 115 -5.25 4.58 1.61
C ILE A 115 -5.81 5.88 2.20
N LEU A 116 -5.87 6.95 1.40
CA LEU A 116 -6.38 8.24 1.87
C LEU A 116 -7.85 8.15 2.28
N LEU A 117 -8.70 7.51 1.47
CA LEU A 117 -10.13 7.34 1.73
C LEU A 117 -10.38 6.61 3.04
N PHE A 118 -9.73 5.45 3.24
CA PHE A 118 -9.89 4.68 4.47
C PHE A 118 -9.30 5.41 5.68
N THR A 119 -8.18 6.11 5.52
CA THR A 119 -7.61 6.95 6.58
C THR A 119 -8.61 8.00 7.04
N VAL A 120 -9.25 8.72 6.12
CA VAL A 120 -10.25 9.75 6.46
C VAL A 120 -11.46 9.14 7.15
N ILE A 121 -12.01 8.04 6.64
CA ILE A 121 -13.17 7.36 7.23
C ILE A 121 -12.87 6.92 8.67
N ILE A 122 -11.73 6.28 8.89
CA ILE A 122 -11.35 5.77 10.21
C ILE A 122 -11.02 6.93 11.15
N THR A 123 -10.36 7.99 10.67
CA THR A 123 -10.09 9.20 11.48
C THR A 123 -11.38 9.83 11.98
N ILE A 124 -12.39 9.98 11.12
CA ILE A 124 -13.70 10.52 11.51
C ILE A 124 -14.35 9.61 12.55
N GLY A 125 -14.36 8.30 12.31
CA GLY A 125 -14.91 7.34 13.27
C GLY A 125 -14.24 7.42 14.64
N LEU A 126 -12.89 7.42 14.67
CA LEU A 126 -12.11 7.46 15.90
C LEU A 126 -12.32 8.77 16.69
N ASN A 127 -12.46 9.90 15.99
CA ASN A 127 -12.72 11.20 16.61
C ASN A 127 -14.13 11.30 17.22
N HIS A 128 -15.09 10.52 16.73
CA HIS A 128 -16.45 10.45 17.29
C HIS A 128 -16.55 9.48 18.46
N THR A 129 -15.83 8.37 18.42
CA THR A 129 -15.91 7.30 19.43
C THR A 129 -14.97 7.51 20.60
N THR A 130 -13.86 8.19 20.38
CA THR A 130 -12.78 8.30 21.37
C THR A 130 -12.46 9.77 21.64
N SER A 131 -12.13 10.11 22.88
CA SER A 131 -11.69 11.46 23.27
C SER A 131 -10.26 11.81 22.84
N LEU A 132 -9.74 11.14 21.81
CA LEU A 132 -8.41 11.39 21.26
C LEU A 132 -8.45 12.69 20.45
N GLY A 133 -7.40 13.51 20.56
CA GLY A 133 -7.29 14.71 19.72
C GLY A 133 -7.31 14.36 18.23
N LEU A 134 -7.72 15.32 17.39
CA LEU A 134 -7.84 15.11 15.93
C LEU A 134 -6.52 14.62 15.30
N GLU A 135 -5.40 15.18 15.73
CA GLU A 135 -4.06 14.79 15.24
C GLU A 135 -3.71 13.35 15.62
N GLU A 136 -3.97 12.95 16.86
CA GLU A 136 -3.68 11.60 17.32
C GLU A 136 -4.58 10.56 16.64
N SER A 137 -5.87 10.89 16.47
CA SER A 137 -6.82 10.06 15.73
C SER A 137 -6.38 9.86 14.28
N PHE A 138 -5.98 10.94 13.61
CA PHE A 138 -5.45 10.86 12.25
C PHE A 138 -4.17 10.03 12.16
N ARG A 139 -3.24 10.24 13.09
CA ARG A 139 -1.97 9.52 13.13
C ARG A 139 -2.16 8.03 13.30
N LYS A 140 -2.98 7.60 14.27
CA LYS A 140 -3.28 6.18 14.53
C LYS A 140 -4.03 5.55 13.36
N ALA A 141 -5.02 6.25 12.80
CA ALA A 141 -5.77 5.79 11.63
C ALA A 141 -4.85 5.63 10.41
N PHE A 142 -4.03 6.64 10.10
CA PHE A 142 -3.09 6.61 8.97
C PHE A 142 -2.10 5.48 9.12
N PHE A 143 -1.54 5.29 10.32
CA PHE A 143 -0.59 4.21 10.58
C PHE A 143 -1.21 2.84 10.35
N GLN A 144 -2.37 2.59 10.97
CA GLN A 144 -3.01 1.28 10.90
C GLN A 144 -3.51 0.96 9.49
N VAL A 145 -4.03 1.96 8.77
CA VAL A 145 -4.42 1.82 7.37
C VAL A 145 -3.19 1.54 6.51
N ALA A 146 -2.12 2.32 6.64
CA ALA A 146 -0.90 2.13 5.86
C ALA A 146 -0.34 0.72 6.02
N THR A 147 -0.20 0.23 7.26
CA THR A 147 0.45 -1.04 7.56
C THR A 147 -0.41 -2.24 7.18
N LEU A 148 -1.74 -2.18 7.36
CA LEU A 148 -2.64 -3.27 6.97
C LEU A 148 -2.89 -3.29 5.46
N HIS A 149 -2.98 -2.13 4.83
CA HIS A 149 -3.15 -2.04 3.37
C HIS A 149 -1.93 -2.59 2.63
N THR A 150 -0.72 -2.46 3.20
CA THR A 150 0.51 -3.05 2.65
C THR A 150 0.80 -4.44 3.19
N SER A 151 -0.16 -5.06 3.88
CA SER A 151 -0.03 -6.35 4.56
C SER A 151 1.22 -6.47 5.44
N THR A 152 1.74 -5.34 5.92
CA THR A 152 2.88 -5.30 6.84
C THR A 152 2.41 -5.68 8.23
N GLY A 153 1.28 -5.16 8.71
CA GLY A 153 0.70 -5.60 9.98
C GLY A 153 1.43 -5.09 11.23
N PHE A 154 2.18 -3.98 11.14
CA PHE A 154 2.60 -3.27 12.35
C PHE A 154 1.38 -2.70 13.08
N VAL A 155 1.48 -2.66 14.41
CA VAL A 155 0.41 -2.21 15.30
C VAL A 155 0.89 -0.97 16.06
N ALA A 156 0.12 0.10 16.02
CA ALA A 156 0.36 1.32 16.80
C ALA A 156 -0.56 1.45 18.03
N ASP A 157 -1.72 0.80 18.00
CA ASP A 157 -2.68 0.80 19.10
C ASP A 157 -3.50 -0.48 19.09
N ASP A 158 -4.16 -0.79 20.20
CA ASP A 158 -5.07 -1.93 20.27
C ASP A 158 -6.37 -1.63 19.51
N TYR A 159 -6.38 -1.92 18.21
CA TYR A 159 -7.54 -1.72 17.35
C TYR A 159 -8.69 -2.69 17.66
N MET A 160 -8.52 -3.69 18.54
CA MET A 160 -9.64 -4.49 19.07
C MET A 160 -10.48 -3.70 20.07
N ALA A 161 -9.90 -2.68 20.71
CA ALA A 161 -10.62 -1.78 21.62
C ALA A 161 -11.41 -0.70 20.86
N TRP A 162 -11.24 -0.61 19.53
CA TRP A 162 -11.98 0.35 18.71
C TRP A 162 -13.38 -0.18 18.39
N GLU A 163 -14.27 0.73 18.00
CA GLU A 163 -15.65 0.39 17.64
C GLU A 163 -15.69 -0.70 16.57
N PRO A 164 -16.62 -1.68 16.63
CA PRO A 164 -16.59 -2.85 15.75
C PRO A 164 -16.58 -2.56 14.25
N VAL A 165 -17.18 -1.44 13.86
CA VAL A 165 -17.20 -0.96 12.47
C VAL A 165 -15.78 -0.64 11.98
N LEU A 166 -14.90 -0.10 12.84
CA LEU A 166 -13.56 0.35 12.47
C LEU A 166 -12.63 -0.82 12.20
N TRP A 167 -12.56 -1.81 13.09
CA TRP A 167 -11.72 -2.99 12.82
C TRP A 167 -12.30 -3.84 11.68
N GLY A 168 -13.63 -3.85 11.47
CA GLY A 168 -14.24 -4.43 10.28
C GLY A 168 -13.74 -3.80 8.97
N LEU A 169 -13.63 -2.47 8.93
CA LEU A 169 -13.01 -1.75 7.80
C LEU A 169 -11.53 -2.12 7.62
N LEU A 170 -10.78 -2.24 8.71
CA LEU A 170 -9.37 -2.66 8.66
C LEU A 170 -9.20 -4.05 8.04
N VAL A 171 -10.11 -4.99 8.30
CA VAL A 171 -10.11 -6.32 7.66
C VAL A 171 -10.33 -6.21 6.15
N VAL A 172 -11.27 -5.36 5.70
CA VAL A 172 -11.50 -5.12 4.26
C VAL A 172 -10.23 -4.57 3.60
N ILE A 173 -9.55 -3.63 4.25
CA ILE A 173 -8.29 -3.05 3.78
C ILE A 173 -7.19 -4.12 3.63
N MET A 174 -7.10 -5.03 4.59
CA MET A 174 -6.14 -6.14 4.57
C MET A 174 -6.35 -7.07 3.37
N ILE A 175 -7.60 -7.27 2.92
CA ILE A 175 -7.93 -8.08 1.74
C ILE A 175 -7.47 -7.40 0.45
N ILE A 176 -7.64 -6.08 0.34
CA ILE A 176 -7.25 -5.30 -0.85
C ILE A 176 -5.74 -5.44 -1.13
N GLY A 177 -4.91 -5.27 -0.10
CA GLY A 177 -3.45 -5.43 -0.20
C GLY A 177 -2.75 -4.36 -1.04
N GLY A 178 -1.45 -4.57 -1.31
CA GLY A 178 -0.61 -3.60 -2.02
C GLY A 178 -0.65 -3.71 -3.55
N CYS A 179 0.25 -2.98 -4.22
CA CYS A 179 0.35 -3.00 -5.68
C CYS A 179 0.93 -4.33 -6.22
N ALA A 180 0.64 -4.62 -7.48
CA ALA A 180 1.25 -5.70 -8.24
C ALA A 180 2.76 -5.39 -8.45
N GLY A 181 3.62 -6.38 -8.23
CA GLY A 181 5.07 -6.19 -8.28
C GLY A 181 5.68 -5.48 -7.06
N SER A 182 4.95 -5.41 -5.94
CA SER A 182 5.46 -5.07 -4.60
C SER A 182 5.71 -6.32 -3.75
N THR A 183 6.35 -6.16 -2.59
CA THR A 183 6.53 -7.22 -1.56
C THR A 183 5.25 -7.51 -0.77
N ALA A 184 4.24 -6.64 -0.85
CA ALA A 184 2.99 -6.79 -0.12
C ALA A 184 2.17 -7.99 -0.64
N GLY A 185 1.29 -8.54 0.19
CA GLY A 185 0.37 -9.62 -0.14
C GLY A 185 -1.03 -9.14 -0.53
N GLY A 186 -2.02 -10.00 -0.31
CA GLY A 186 -3.45 -9.73 -0.52
C GLY A 186 -3.96 -10.01 -1.94
N PHE A 187 -5.15 -9.50 -2.25
CA PHE A 187 -5.79 -9.66 -3.57
C PHE A 187 -5.10 -8.83 -4.66
N LYS A 188 -4.28 -7.85 -4.24
CA LYS A 188 -3.55 -6.85 -5.04
C LYS A 188 -4.46 -5.76 -5.59
N CYS A 189 -4.00 -4.52 -5.48
CA CYS A 189 -4.70 -3.30 -5.93
C CYS A 189 -5.16 -3.38 -7.39
N ILE A 190 -4.35 -3.97 -8.26
CA ILE A 190 -4.69 -4.10 -9.68
C ILE A 190 -6.01 -4.85 -9.93
N ARG A 191 -6.29 -5.89 -9.14
CA ARG A 191 -7.52 -6.67 -9.29
C ARG A 191 -8.72 -5.88 -8.82
N MET A 192 -8.59 -5.16 -7.71
CA MET A 192 -9.64 -4.27 -7.20
C MET A 192 -9.94 -3.10 -8.16
N LEU A 193 -8.91 -2.52 -8.80
CA LEU A 193 -9.06 -1.52 -9.85
C LEU A 193 -9.87 -2.07 -11.03
N ILE A 194 -9.55 -3.29 -11.49
CA ILE A 194 -10.26 -3.96 -12.59
C ILE A 194 -11.72 -4.21 -12.20
N LEU A 195 -11.97 -4.77 -11.01
CA LEU A 195 -13.32 -5.04 -10.51
C LEU A 195 -14.16 -3.76 -10.44
N THR A 196 -13.60 -2.66 -9.90
CA THR A 196 -14.33 -1.38 -9.80
C THR A 196 -14.72 -0.85 -11.19
N LYS A 197 -13.86 -1.03 -12.19
CA LYS A 197 -14.15 -0.64 -13.58
C LYS A 197 -15.17 -1.56 -14.24
N ILE A 198 -15.14 -2.86 -13.97
CA ILE A 198 -16.14 -3.82 -14.46
C ILE A 198 -17.50 -3.46 -13.87
N SER A 199 -17.61 -3.28 -12.55
CA SER A 199 -18.86 -2.89 -11.91
C SER A 199 -19.41 -1.58 -12.48
N GLY A 200 -18.56 -0.57 -12.67
CA GLY A 200 -18.97 0.69 -13.30
C GLY A 200 -19.44 0.54 -14.76
N ASN A 201 -18.82 -0.36 -15.52
CA ASN A 201 -19.25 -0.66 -16.88
C ASN A 201 -20.60 -1.42 -16.90
N GLU A 202 -20.82 -2.34 -15.97
CA GLU A 202 -22.11 -3.04 -15.84
C GLU A 202 -23.24 -2.07 -15.48
N PHE A 203 -23.02 -1.15 -14.54
CA PHE A 203 -24.00 -0.09 -14.25
C PHE A 203 -24.35 0.75 -15.50
N LYS A 204 -23.35 1.09 -16.32
CA LYS A 204 -23.58 1.81 -17.57
C LYS A 204 -24.28 0.96 -18.62
N ARG A 205 -24.05 -0.34 -18.63
CA ARG A 205 -24.68 -1.29 -19.56
C ARG A 205 -26.17 -1.48 -19.26
N ILE A 206 -26.58 -1.35 -18.00
CA ILE A 206 -27.99 -1.29 -17.60
C ILE A 206 -28.69 -0.09 -18.27
N ILE A 207 -28.01 1.06 -18.36
CA ILE A 207 -28.56 2.29 -18.96
C ILE A 207 -28.43 2.27 -20.50
N HIS A 208 -27.33 1.73 -21.02
CA HIS A 208 -27.01 1.68 -22.45
C HIS A 208 -26.64 0.25 -22.88
N PRO A 209 -27.64 -0.60 -23.17
CA PRO A 209 -27.42 -2.04 -23.40
C PRO A 209 -26.56 -2.36 -24.64
N ASN A 210 -26.53 -1.47 -25.63
CA ASN A 210 -25.75 -1.64 -26.86
C ASN A 210 -24.35 -1.01 -26.80
N ALA A 211 -23.95 -0.41 -25.68
CA ALA A 211 -22.65 0.24 -25.56
C ALA A 211 -21.52 -0.79 -25.38
N VAL A 212 -20.52 -0.76 -26.27
CA VAL A 212 -19.28 -1.52 -26.11
C VAL A 212 -18.35 -0.76 -25.16
N LEU A 213 -18.25 -1.22 -23.91
CA LEU A 213 -17.49 -0.57 -22.84
C LEU A 213 -16.23 -1.39 -22.49
N PRO A 214 -15.10 -1.21 -23.19
CA PRO A 214 -13.87 -1.93 -22.87
C PRO A 214 -13.26 -1.45 -21.55
N VAL A 215 -12.84 -2.39 -20.69
CA VAL A 215 -12.10 -2.07 -19.46
C VAL A 215 -10.68 -1.64 -19.84
N LYS A 216 -10.32 -0.38 -19.54
CA LYS A 216 -9.00 0.17 -19.83
C LYS A 216 -8.18 0.36 -18.56
N VAL A 217 -6.94 -0.12 -18.53
CA VAL A 217 -5.94 0.15 -17.48
C VAL A 217 -4.73 0.79 -18.15
N ASN A 218 -4.24 1.93 -17.63
CA ASN A 218 -3.11 2.67 -18.22
C ASN A 218 -3.24 2.93 -19.74
N LYS A 219 -4.45 3.25 -20.20
CA LYS A 219 -4.82 3.46 -21.62
C LYS A 219 -4.74 2.22 -22.52
N GLN A 220 -4.42 1.05 -21.99
CA GLN A 220 -4.48 -0.22 -22.70
C GLN A 220 -5.78 -0.96 -22.38
N ILE A 221 -6.34 -1.65 -23.37
CA ILE A 221 -7.54 -2.46 -23.20
C ILE A 221 -7.11 -3.77 -22.54
N VAL A 222 -7.72 -4.10 -21.40
CA VAL A 222 -7.50 -5.38 -20.73
C VAL A 222 -8.23 -6.47 -21.52
N SER A 223 -7.53 -7.54 -21.87
CA SER A 223 -8.12 -8.64 -22.64
C SER A 223 -9.19 -9.38 -21.82
N SER A 224 -10.22 -9.91 -22.51
CA SER A 224 -11.34 -10.60 -21.86
C SER A 224 -10.89 -11.78 -20.98
N ASN A 225 -9.82 -12.48 -21.36
CA ASN A 225 -9.28 -13.60 -20.57
C ASN A 225 -8.74 -13.18 -19.20
N ILE A 226 -8.17 -11.97 -19.11
CA ILE A 226 -7.67 -11.43 -17.83
C ILE A 226 -8.86 -10.96 -16.98
N VAL A 227 -9.91 -10.42 -17.61
CA VAL A 227 -11.15 -10.03 -16.93
C VAL A 227 -11.84 -11.27 -16.33
N SER A 228 -12.01 -12.34 -17.11
CA SER A 228 -12.62 -13.59 -16.64
C SER A 228 -11.79 -14.35 -15.60
N GLY A 229 -10.48 -14.09 -15.52
CA GLY A 229 -9.62 -14.69 -14.49
C GLY A 229 -9.54 -13.89 -13.19
N VAL A 230 -10.16 -12.70 -13.13
CA VAL A 230 -10.26 -11.86 -11.93
C VAL A 230 -11.64 -11.97 -11.28
N LEU A 231 -12.69 -12.22 -12.08
CA LEU A 231 -14.02 -12.66 -11.62
C LEU A 231 -13.96 -14.08 -11.05
#